data_AF-A0A2E5XJW5-F1
#
_entry.id   AF-A0A2E5XJW5-F1
#
_cell.length_a   1.000
_cell.length_b   1.000
_cell.length_c   1.000
_cell.angle_alpha   90.00
_cell.angle_beta   90.00
_cell.angle_gamma   90.00
#
_symmetry.space_group_name_H-M   'P 1'
#
loop_
_entity.id
_entity.type
_entity.pdbx_description
1 polymer ?
#
loop_
_entity_poly.entity_id
_entity_poly.type
_entity_poly.pdbx_seq_one_letter_code
_entity_poly.pdbx_strand_id
1 'polypeptide(L)'
;MSWGDSPTGLVEWAVRTSLDQTVKAPAAQPRLKILIVAPAEGTLPGHEATALEARFMEGKLFEVALHYTYPGRESSFVQGQFAELKKILTRRHGPLQIGAKTREKPREGVLTRSTAYQLEPAAGRSLMLVLTEVSDAKRGDSSARFSVIYHNGEVLHAEGPRVIIRRDGVEFPAKP
;
A
#
# COMPACT_ATOMS: atom_id res chain seq x y z
N MET A 1 10.68 7.99 -10.31
CA MET A 1 10.04 6.67 -10.43
C MET A 1 8.70 6.88 -11.08
N SER A 2 8.38 6.01 -12.02
CA SER A 2 7.23 6.07 -12.89
C SER A 2 6.46 4.75 -12.82
N TRP A 3 5.19 4.77 -13.23
CA TRP A 3 4.41 3.54 -13.36
C TRP A 3 5.08 2.57 -14.34
N GLY A 4 5.11 1.29 -13.98
CA GLY A 4 5.80 0.26 -14.74
C GLY A 4 7.30 0.09 -14.44
N ASP A 5 7.92 1.01 -13.69
CA ASP A 5 9.32 0.89 -13.31
C ASP A 5 9.58 -0.38 -12.48
N SER A 6 10.81 -0.88 -12.61
CA SER A 6 11.34 -1.96 -11.77
C SER A 6 11.65 -1.45 -10.35
N PRO A 7 11.76 -2.35 -9.34
CA PRO A 7 12.07 -1.95 -7.97
C PRO A 7 13.47 -1.33 -7.78
N THR A 8 14.38 -1.47 -8.74
CA THR A 8 15.78 -1.04 -8.63
C THR A 8 15.92 0.41 -8.19
N GLY A 9 15.18 1.34 -8.81
CA GLY A 9 15.26 2.75 -8.45
C GLY A 9 14.78 3.05 -7.03
N LEU A 10 13.81 2.27 -6.51
CA LEU A 10 13.33 2.40 -5.12
C LEU A 10 14.39 1.91 -4.13
N VAL A 11 15.01 0.77 -4.44
CA VAL A 11 16.08 0.18 -3.63
C VAL A 11 17.29 1.12 -3.57
N GLU A 12 17.74 1.63 -4.72
CA GLU A 12 18.86 2.57 -4.79
C GLU A 12 18.59 3.85 -3.99
N TRP A 13 17.36 4.38 -4.08
CA TRP A 13 16.96 5.53 -3.28
C TRP A 13 16.97 5.22 -1.78
N ALA A 14 16.40 4.08 -1.37
CA ALA A 14 16.35 3.66 0.03
C ALA A 14 17.76 3.46 0.62
N VAL A 15 18.66 2.82 -0.13
CA VAL A 15 20.07 2.66 0.26
C VAL A 15 20.76 4.02 0.40
N ARG A 16 20.63 4.90 -0.60
CA ARG A 16 21.24 6.24 -0.57
C ARG A 16 20.75 7.08 0.61
N THR A 17 19.52 6.86 1.06
CA THR A 17 18.89 7.59 2.16
C THR A 17 18.92 6.86 3.50
N SER A 18 19.60 5.71 3.57
CA SER A 18 19.71 4.88 4.79
C SER A 18 18.36 4.48 5.38
N LEU A 19 17.39 4.12 4.53
CA LEU A 19 16.07 3.65 4.92
C LEU A 19 16.06 2.13 5.09
N ASP A 20 15.30 1.66 6.08
CA ASP A 20 15.00 0.26 6.27
C ASP A 20 14.15 -0.27 5.10
N GLN A 21 14.40 -1.52 4.72
CA GLN A 21 13.76 -2.17 3.57
C GLN A 21 13.15 -3.49 4.00
N THR A 22 11.85 -3.64 3.84
CA THR A 22 11.14 -4.90 4.07
C THR A 22 10.55 -5.39 2.75
N VAL A 23 10.95 -6.60 2.34
CA VAL A 23 10.41 -7.27 1.15
C VAL A 23 9.42 -8.35 1.56
N LYS A 24 8.21 -8.30 1.02
CA LYS A 24 7.20 -9.36 1.18
C LYS A 24 6.90 -10.00 -0.18
N ALA A 25 6.87 -11.33 -0.19
CA ALA A 25 6.50 -12.14 -1.34
C ALA A 25 5.39 -13.14 -0.92
N PRO A 26 4.11 -12.74 -1.00
CA PRO A 26 3.01 -13.59 -0.55
C PRO A 26 2.94 -14.89 -1.36
N ALA A 27 2.92 -16.04 -0.68
CA ALA A 27 2.89 -17.36 -1.35
C ALA A 27 1.65 -17.54 -2.24
N ALA A 28 0.50 -16.98 -1.83
CA ALA A 28 -0.74 -17.02 -2.60
C ALA A 28 -0.69 -16.18 -3.90
N GLN A 29 0.26 -15.26 -4.03
CA GLN A 29 0.43 -14.40 -5.20
C GLN A 29 1.92 -14.32 -5.56
N PRO A 30 2.50 -15.38 -6.15
CA PRO A 30 3.95 -15.48 -6.34
C PRO A 30 4.54 -14.37 -7.22
N ARG A 31 3.72 -13.81 -8.12
CA ARG A 31 4.06 -12.71 -9.03
C ARG A 31 4.03 -11.33 -8.37
N LEU A 32 3.40 -11.22 -7.20
CA LEU A 32 3.34 -10.00 -6.42
C LEU A 32 4.58 -9.90 -5.53
N LYS A 33 5.28 -8.77 -5.62
CA LYS A 33 6.30 -8.36 -4.66
C LYS A 33 5.88 -7.03 -4.04
N ILE A 34 6.09 -6.92 -2.74
CA ILE A 34 5.79 -5.71 -1.97
C ILE A 34 7.10 -5.27 -1.33
N LEU A 35 7.52 -4.05 -1.61
CA LEU A 35 8.69 -3.42 -1.00
C LEU A 35 8.18 -2.28 -0.11
N ILE A 36 8.45 -2.37 1.18
CA ILE A 36 8.14 -1.32 2.15
C ILE A 36 9.46 -0.68 2.55
N VAL A 37 9.52 0.64 2.47
CA VAL A 37 10.67 1.43 2.91
C VAL A 37 10.24 2.46 3.94
N ALA A 38 11.03 2.61 4.99
CA ALA A 38 10.74 3.48 6.12
C ALA A 38 12.06 3.92 6.76
N PRO A 39 12.13 5.11 7.38
CA PRO A 39 13.24 5.43 8.26
C PRO A 39 13.14 4.58 9.54
N ALA A 40 14.26 4.42 10.26
CA ALA A 40 14.26 3.79 11.57
C ALA A 40 13.33 4.52 12.55
N GLU A 41 13.30 5.87 12.47
CA GLU A 41 12.43 6.74 13.26
C GLU A 41 11.96 7.95 12.45
N GLY A 42 10.79 8.49 12.77
CA GLY A 42 10.26 9.70 12.15
C GLY A 42 9.60 9.47 10.80
N THR A 43 9.86 10.37 9.84
CA THR A 43 9.19 10.40 8.53
C THR A 43 10.19 10.25 7.37
N LEU A 44 9.68 9.87 6.20
CA LEU A 44 10.46 9.78 4.98
C LEU A 44 11.13 11.13 4.66
N PRO A 45 12.33 11.13 4.07
CA PRO A 45 13.04 12.37 3.74
C PRO A 45 12.18 13.31 2.87
N GLY A 46 11.95 14.52 3.36
CA GLY A 46 11.18 15.55 2.66
C GLY A 46 9.67 15.29 2.59
N HIS A 47 9.13 14.41 3.42
CA HIS A 47 7.70 14.06 3.42
C HIS A 47 7.18 13.80 4.84
N GLU A 48 5.87 13.95 5.05
CA GLU A 48 5.21 13.70 6.35
C GLU A 48 4.79 12.23 6.57
N ALA A 49 5.01 11.38 5.57
CA ALA A 49 4.63 9.96 5.64
C ALA A 49 5.74 9.20 6.35
N THR A 50 5.38 8.20 7.14
CA THR A 50 6.30 7.38 7.91
C THR A 50 6.79 6.15 7.14
N ALA A 51 6.07 5.73 6.10
CA ALA A 51 6.53 4.65 5.24
C ALA A 51 5.96 4.77 3.82
N LEU A 52 6.68 4.19 2.87
CA LEU A 52 6.30 4.03 1.48
C LEU A 52 6.23 2.54 1.18
N GLU A 53 5.05 2.04 0.83
CA GLU A 53 4.85 0.69 0.31
C GLU A 53 4.68 0.77 -1.21
N ALA A 54 5.50 0.03 -1.94
CA ALA A 54 5.41 -0.10 -3.39
C ALA A 54 5.13 -1.56 -3.75
N ARG A 55 4.13 -1.77 -4.62
CA ARG A 55 3.71 -3.09 -5.06
C ARG A 55 4.04 -3.27 -6.53
N PHE A 56 4.66 -4.40 -6.81
CA PHE A 56 5.15 -4.78 -8.11
C PHE A 56 4.46 -6.08 -8.54
N MET A 57 3.84 -6.06 -9.71
CA MET A 57 3.29 -7.26 -10.33
C MET A 57 4.20 -7.61 -11.50
N GLU A 58 4.75 -8.83 -11.48
CA GLU A 58 5.72 -9.26 -12.50
C GLU A 58 6.92 -8.31 -12.66
N GLY A 59 7.32 -7.69 -11.54
CA GLY A 59 8.43 -6.73 -11.50
C GLY A 59 8.07 -5.30 -11.93
N LYS A 60 6.82 -5.02 -12.32
CA LYS A 60 6.37 -3.68 -12.74
C LYS A 60 5.59 -2.99 -11.63
N LEU A 61 5.96 -1.75 -11.30
CA LEU A 61 5.26 -0.93 -10.31
C LEU A 61 3.84 -0.61 -10.78
N PHE A 62 2.83 -1.01 -10.00
CA PHE A 62 1.42 -0.72 -10.31
C PHE A 62 0.68 -0.06 -9.15
N GLU A 63 1.22 -0.07 -7.94
CA GLU A 63 0.58 0.56 -6.78
C GLU A 63 1.62 1.11 -5.80
N VAL A 64 1.33 2.27 -5.23
CA VAL A 64 2.12 2.95 -4.22
C VAL A 64 1.20 3.38 -3.07
N ALA A 65 1.59 3.10 -1.84
CA ALA A 65 0.93 3.59 -0.64
C ALA A 65 1.89 4.39 0.23
N LEU A 66 1.44 5.56 0.67
CA LEU A 66 2.10 6.38 1.69
C LEU A 66 1.35 6.19 3.00
N HIS A 67 2.07 5.73 4.03
CA HIS A 67 1.52 5.48 5.35
C HIS A 67 1.85 6.63 6.29
N TYR A 68 0.85 7.04 7.07
CA TYR A 68 0.98 8.10 8.06
C TYR A 68 0.60 7.54 9.42
N THR A 69 1.60 7.47 10.29
CA THR A 69 1.46 7.02 11.68
C THR A 69 1.99 8.10 12.60
N TYR A 70 1.35 8.30 13.74
CA TYR A 70 1.76 9.31 14.71
C TYR A 70 1.87 8.67 16.10
N PRO A 71 2.96 7.93 16.38
CA PRO A 71 3.17 7.29 17.67
C PRO A 71 3.06 8.30 18.82
N GLY A 72 2.36 7.92 19.89
CA GLY A 72 2.15 8.79 21.07
C GLY A 72 1.22 9.99 20.84
N ARG A 73 0.55 10.08 19.68
CA ARG A 73 -0.50 11.09 19.45
C ARG A 73 -1.88 10.48 19.62
N GLU A 74 -2.78 11.30 20.15
CA GLU A 74 -4.20 10.98 20.27
C GLU A 74 -4.85 10.71 18.91
N SER A 75 -5.84 9.82 18.90
CA SER A 75 -6.59 9.47 17.68
C SER A 75 -7.21 10.70 16.98
N SER A 76 -7.68 11.68 17.76
CA SER A 76 -8.25 12.93 17.26
C SER A 76 -7.26 13.78 16.45
N PHE A 77 -5.97 13.77 16.82
CA PHE A 77 -4.92 14.45 16.06
C PHE A 77 -4.78 13.82 14.67
N VAL A 78 -4.75 12.49 14.60
CA VAL A 78 -4.62 11.75 13.35
C VAL A 78 -5.85 11.95 12.45
N GLN A 79 -7.05 11.99 13.02
CA GLN A 79 -8.27 12.34 12.29
C GLN A 79 -8.20 13.75 11.68
N GLY A 80 -7.60 14.71 12.41
CA GLY A 80 -7.35 16.06 11.90
C GLY A 80 -6.41 16.07 10.68
N GLN A 81 -5.28 15.37 10.78
CA GLN A 81 -4.32 15.22 9.67
C GLN A 81 -4.96 14.55 8.45
N PHE A 82 -5.74 13.50 8.69
CA PHE A 82 -6.52 12.83 7.65
C PHE A 82 -7.53 13.76 6.97
N ALA A 83 -8.25 14.58 7.74
CA ALA A 83 -9.23 15.52 7.21
C ALA A 83 -8.59 16.61 6.34
N GLU A 84 -7.43 17.13 6.75
CA GLU A 84 -6.70 18.12 5.94
C GLU A 84 -6.20 17.51 4.63
N LEU A 85 -5.64 16.29 4.67
CA LEU A 85 -5.19 15.61 3.46
C LEU A 85 -6.37 15.30 2.52
N LYS A 86 -7.49 14.82 3.06
CA LYS A 86 -8.73 14.62 2.31
C LYS A 86 -9.17 15.89 1.60
N LYS A 87 -9.10 17.05 2.26
CA LYS A 87 -9.45 18.36 1.72
C LYS A 87 -8.47 18.80 0.61
N ILE A 88 -7.17 18.60 0.79
CA ILE A 88 -6.15 18.87 -0.23
C ILE A 88 -6.41 18.02 -1.49
N LEU A 89 -6.62 16.72 -1.31
CA LEU A 89 -6.92 15.78 -2.40
C LEU A 89 -8.22 16.16 -3.12
N THR A 90 -9.25 16.52 -2.36
CA THR A 90 -10.54 16.97 -2.91
C THR A 90 -10.39 18.21 -3.79
N ARG A 91 -9.60 19.19 -3.34
CA ARG A 91 -9.32 20.41 -4.11
C ARG A 91 -8.55 20.12 -5.40
N ARG A 92 -7.64 19.15 -5.39
CA ARG A 92 -6.78 18.83 -6.54
C ARG A 92 -7.47 17.92 -7.57
N HIS A 93 -8.25 16.95 -7.12
CA HIS A 93 -8.76 15.87 -7.98
C HIS A 93 -10.30 15.81 -8.05
N GLY A 94 -11.00 16.67 -7.32
CA GLY A 94 -12.46 16.62 -7.21
C GLY A 94 -12.93 15.81 -5.99
N PRO A 95 -14.26 15.74 -5.77
CA PRO A 95 -14.82 15.14 -4.57
C PRO A 95 -14.48 13.65 -4.44
N LEU A 96 -13.90 13.29 -3.30
CA LEU A 96 -13.69 11.89 -2.92
C LEU A 96 -15.04 11.25 -2.59
N GLN A 97 -15.34 10.13 -3.24
CA GLN A 97 -16.50 9.31 -2.91
C GLN A 97 -16.18 8.46 -1.69
N ILE A 98 -17.18 8.24 -0.84
CA ILE A 98 -17.01 7.27 0.24
C ILE A 98 -17.00 5.86 -0.37
N GLY A 99 -15.92 5.13 -0.13
CA GLY A 99 -15.81 3.74 -0.54
C GLY A 99 -16.46 2.84 0.52
N ALA A 100 -15.70 1.85 1.00
CA ALA A 100 -16.12 0.94 2.04
C ALA A 100 -15.84 1.48 3.45
N LYS A 101 -16.83 1.33 4.35
CA LYS A 101 -16.59 1.32 5.80
C LYS A 101 -16.51 -0.14 6.24
N THR A 102 -15.31 -0.59 6.57
CA THR A 102 -15.13 -1.93 7.13
C THR A 102 -15.06 -1.81 8.65
N ARG A 103 -16.03 -2.42 9.33
CA ARG A 103 -15.99 -2.62 10.78
C ARG A 103 -15.61 -4.07 11.01
N GLU A 104 -14.42 -4.32 11.52
CA GLU A 104 -14.06 -5.67 11.92
C GLU A 104 -14.69 -6.01 13.27
N LYS A 105 -15.07 -7.28 13.44
CA LYS A 105 -15.66 -7.78 14.69
C LYS A 105 -14.65 -7.61 15.83
N PRO A 106 -15.09 -7.23 17.04
CA PRO A 106 -14.18 -7.10 18.17
C PRO A 106 -13.47 -8.44 18.41
N ARG A 107 -12.14 -8.43 18.36
CA ARG A 107 -11.34 -9.54 18.88
C ARG A 107 -10.90 -9.16 20.28
N GLU A 108 -11.36 -9.93 21.26
CA GLU A 108 -10.87 -9.85 22.65
C GLU A 108 -10.96 -8.47 23.32
N GLY A 109 -11.89 -7.60 22.90
CA GLY A 109 -12.05 -6.24 23.43
C GLY A 109 -11.35 -5.14 22.62
N VAL A 110 -10.66 -5.50 21.54
CA VAL A 110 -10.10 -4.57 20.55
C VAL A 110 -11.08 -4.41 19.40
N LEU A 111 -11.45 -3.17 19.09
CA LEU A 111 -12.32 -2.80 17.97
C LEU A 111 -11.48 -2.09 16.90
N THR A 112 -11.50 -2.59 15.67
CA THR A 112 -10.89 -1.93 14.51
C THR A 112 -11.97 -1.39 13.58
N ARG A 113 -11.86 -0.12 13.21
CA ARG A 113 -12.73 0.55 12.25
C ARG A 113 -11.87 1.15 11.13
N SER A 114 -12.19 0.80 9.89
CA SER A 114 -11.56 1.39 8.71
C SER A 114 -12.59 2.11 7.85
N THR A 115 -12.28 3.34 7.46
CA THR A 115 -13.09 4.15 6.54
C THR A 115 -12.25 4.52 5.33
N ALA A 116 -12.67 4.11 4.14
CA ALA A 116 -12.00 4.45 2.89
C ALA A 116 -12.79 5.51 2.10
N TYR A 117 -12.06 6.43 1.48
CA TYR A 117 -12.55 7.37 0.49
C TYR A 117 -11.76 7.16 -0.80
N GLN A 118 -12.41 7.21 -1.95
CA GLN A 118 -11.78 6.92 -3.23
C GLN A 118 -12.25 7.87 -4.33
N LEU A 119 -11.42 8.05 -5.33
CA LEU A 119 -11.77 8.64 -6.62
C LEU A 119 -10.93 8.03 -7.73
N GLU A 120 -11.39 8.16 -8.95
CA GLU A 120 -10.70 7.75 -10.17
C GLU A 120 -10.23 9.02 -10.90
N PRO A 121 -8.96 9.44 -10.76
CA PRO A 121 -8.49 10.71 -11.33
C PRO A 121 -8.33 10.63 -12.86
N ALA A 122 -8.20 9.42 -13.41
CA ALA A 122 -8.16 9.11 -14.83
C ALA A 122 -8.55 7.64 -15.01
N ALA A 123 -9.05 7.27 -16.19
CA ALA A 123 -9.47 5.91 -16.49
C ALA A 123 -8.38 4.88 -16.11
N GLY A 124 -8.75 3.85 -15.35
CA GLY A 124 -7.83 2.78 -14.94
C GLY A 124 -6.85 3.17 -13.83
N ARG A 125 -6.96 4.37 -13.25
CA ARG A 125 -6.18 4.82 -12.09
C ARG A 125 -7.11 5.07 -10.93
N SER A 126 -6.70 4.71 -9.72
CA SER A 126 -7.47 5.02 -8.53
C SER A 126 -6.60 5.65 -7.46
N LEU A 127 -7.22 6.55 -6.71
CA LEU A 127 -6.67 7.20 -5.55
C LEU A 127 -7.60 6.88 -4.39
N MET A 128 -7.05 6.26 -3.34
CA MET A 128 -7.79 5.90 -2.14
C MET A 128 -7.11 6.47 -0.90
N LEU A 129 -7.91 7.03 0.01
CA LEU A 129 -7.50 7.52 1.31
C LEU A 129 -8.20 6.67 2.38
N VAL A 130 -7.44 5.97 3.21
CA VAL A 130 -7.97 5.03 4.21
C VAL A 130 -7.57 5.48 5.61
N LEU A 131 -8.55 5.71 6.48
CA LEU A 131 -8.35 5.89 7.93
C LEU A 131 -8.61 4.55 8.62
N THR A 132 -7.70 4.14 9.49
CA THR A 132 -7.89 2.99 10.37
C THR A 132 -7.75 3.45 11.82
N GLU A 133 -8.77 3.15 12.61
CA GLU A 133 -8.87 3.44 14.02
C GLU A 133 -8.93 2.12 14.79
N VAL A 134 -8.16 2.02 15.86
CA VAL A 134 -8.12 0.85 16.74
C VAL A 134 -8.37 1.33 18.16
N SER A 135 -9.38 0.78 18.83
CA SER A 135 -9.66 1.08 20.24
C SER A 135 -9.62 -0.20 21.07
N ASP A 136 -8.85 -0.20 22.16
CA ASP A 136 -8.78 -1.29 23.13
C ASP A 136 -9.60 -0.92 24.36
N ALA A 137 -10.78 -1.54 24.51
CA ALA A 137 -11.68 -1.27 25.62
C ALA A 137 -11.13 -1.74 26.98
N LYS A 138 -10.21 -2.71 27.01
CA LYS A 138 -9.61 -3.21 28.25
C LYS A 138 -8.52 -2.29 28.77
N ARG A 139 -7.75 -1.67 27.86
CA ARG A 139 -6.67 -0.74 28.20
C ARG A 139 -7.11 0.72 28.24
N GLY A 140 -8.30 1.02 27.72
CA GLY A 140 -8.79 2.40 27.58
C GLY A 140 -7.98 3.21 26.56
N ASP A 141 -7.32 2.55 25.63
CA ASP A 141 -6.41 3.17 24.65
C ASP A 141 -7.06 3.22 23.26
N SER A 142 -6.74 4.25 22.49
CA SER A 142 -7.16 4.38 21.10
C SER A 142 -6.05 4.95 20.24
N SER A 143 -5.85 4.35 19.08
CA SER A 143 -4.88 4.80 18.09
C SER A 143 -5.54 4.92 16.72
N ALA A 144 -4.96 5.77 15.89
CA ALA A 144 -5.36 5.90 14.50
C ALA A 144 -4.15 6.04 13.61
N ARG A 145 -4.33 5.64 12.36
CA ARG A 145 -3.36 5.81 11.27
C ARG A 145 -4.13 5.97 9.97
N PHE A 146 -3.50 6.55 8.96
CA PHE A 146 -4.11 6.57 7.63
C PHE A 146 -3.08 6.30 6.54
N SER A 147 -3.59 6.06 5.34
CA SER A 147 -2.75 5.85 4.17
C SER A 147 -3.39 6.44 2.94
N VAL A 148 -2.55 6.98 2.05
CA VAL A 148 -2.94 7.34 0.69
C VAL A 148 -2.40 6.27 -0.24
N ILE A 149 -3.26 5.73 -1.08
CA ILE A 149 -2.94 4.65 -2.01
C ILE A 149 -3.22 5.16 -3.42
N TYR A 150 -2.23 5.04 -4.28
CA TYR A 150 -2.32 5.31 -5.70
C TYR A 150 -2.14 4.00 -6.44
N HIS A 151 -3.12 3.63 -7.24
CA HIS A 151 -3.11 2.39 -8.02
C HIS A 151 -3.26 2.73 -9.51
N ASN A 152 -2.51 2.05 -10.35
CA ASN A 152 -2.57 2.16 -11.79
C ASN A 152 -2.78 0.77 -12.42
N GLY A 153 -4.04 0.45 -12.71
CA GLY A 153 -4.45 -0.82 -13.30
C GLY A 153 -4.00 -1.00 -14.75
N GLU A 154 -3.74 0.10 -15.48
CA GLU A 154 -3.29 0.03 -16.88
C GLU A 154 -1.97 -0.75 -17.03
N VAL A 155 -1.09 -0.66 -16.02
CA VAL A 155 0.19 -1.41 -15.99
C VAL A 155 -0.05 -2.92 -15.98
N LEU A 156 -1.16 -3.36 -15.39
CA LEU A 156 -1.50 -4.78 -15.26
C LEU A 156 -2.11 -5.35 -16.55
N HIS A 157 -2.74 -4.51 -17.38
CA HIS A 157 -3.40 -4.93 -18.62
C HIS A 157 -2.48 -4.94 -19.85
N ALA A 158 -1.25 -4.41 -19.73
CA ALA A 158 -0.34 -4.24 -20.85
C ALA A 158 0.26 -5.55 -21.42
N GLU A 159 -0.07 -6.73 -20.88
CA GLU A 159 0.37 -8.00 -21.44
C GLU A 159 -0.75 -9.05 -21.49
N GLY A 160 -1.03 -9.53 -22.70
CA GLY A 160 -1.88 -10.70 -22.94
C GLY A 160 -1.30 -11.99 -22.35
N PRO A 161 -2.02 -13.12 -22.46
CA PRO A 161 -1.63 -14.36 -21.79
C PRO A 161 -0.25 -14.82 -22.26
N ARG A 162 0.74 -14.76 -21.36
CA ARG A 162 2.05 -15.39 -21.57
C ARG A 162 1.84 -16.90 -21.63
N VAL A 163 2.10 -17.47 -22.81
CA VAL A 163 2.07 -18.91 -23.09
C VAL A 163 2.97 -19.61 -22.08
N ILE A 164 2.38 -20.40 -21.19
CA ILE A 164 3.12 -21.38 -20.40
C ILE A 164 3.53 -22.45 -21.41
N ILE A 165 4.80 -22.47 -21.81
CA ILE A 165 5.36 -23.63 -22.50
C ILE A 165 5.33 -24.77 -21.47
N ARG A 166 4.28 -25.60 -21.50
CA ARG A 166 4.36 -26.93 -20.91
C ARG A 166 5.42 -27.67 -21.69
N ARG A 167 6.48 -28.12 -21.01
CA ARG A 167 7.41 -29.12 -21.55
C ARG A 167 6.66 -30.46 -21.61
N ASP A 168 5.73 -30.58 -22.56
CA ASP A 168 5.23 -31.87 -22.99
C ASP A 168 6.27 -32.41 -23.98
N GLY A 169 7.06 -33.40 -23.54
CA GLY A 169 8.01 -34.11 -24.42
C GLY A 169 9.42 -34.37 -23.88
N VAL A 170 9.63 -34.46 -22.56
CA VAL A 170 10.89 -35.05 -22.04
C VAL A 170 10.59 -36.48 -21.61
N GLU A 171 10.82 -37.42 -22.51
CA GLU A 171 10.93 -38.84 -22.16
C GLU A 171 12.19 -39.04 -21.30
N PHE A 172 12.01 -39.59 -20.10
CA PHE A 172 13.13 -40.05 -19.29
C PHE A 172 13.55 -41.45 -19.77
N PRO A 173 14.84 -41.72 -20.03
CA PRO A 173 15.27 -43.06 -20.36
C PRO A 173 15.03 -43.99 -19.16
N ALA A 174 14.36 -45.11 -19.41
CA ALA A 174 14.19 -46.16 -18.41
C ALA A 174 15.57 -46.69 -17.99
N LYS A 175 15.81 -46.74 -16.67
CA LYS A 175 17.03 -47.30 -16.09
C LYS A 175 17.12 -48.82 -16.39
N PRO A 176 18.36 -49.36 -16.45
CA PRO A 176 18.66 -50.70 -16.96
C PRO A 176 18.11 -51.83 -16.10
#